data_AF-A0A257TPC2-F1
#
_entry.id   AF-A0A257TPC2-F1
#
_cell.length_a   1.000
_cell.length_b   1.000
_cell.length_c   1.000
_cell.angle_alpha   90.00
_cell.angle_beta   90.00
_cell.angle_gamma   90.00
#
_symmetry.space_group_name_H-M   'P 1'
#
loop_
_entity.id
_entity.type
_entity.pdbx_description
1 polymer ?
#
loop_
_entity_poly.entity_id
_entity_poly.type
_entity_poly.pdbx_seq_one_letter_code
_entity_poly.pdbx_strand_id
1 'polypeptide(L)'
;MTRVIVDDSLRAKLHDLSEALVFCDEGGRIFGHFVPVMDPSQWEPVSPSISEEELDRRARSNEPRYTTAEVLARLEDLARRGTA
;
A
#
# COMPACT_ATOMS: atom_id res chain seq x y z
N MET A 1 4.55 9.15 -20.23
CA MET A 1 3.88 7.92 -19.75
C MET A 1 3.21 7.26 -20.92
N THR A 2 3.42 5.96 -21.10
CA THR A 2 2.80 5.18 -22.19
C THR A 2 1.48 4.62 -21.70
N ARG A 3 0.39 4.83 -22.45
CA ARG A 3 -0.92 4.26 -22.17
C ARG A 3 -1.15 3.09 -23.11
N VAL A 4 -1.48 1.92 -22.55
CA VAL A 4 -1.88 0.74 -23.32
C VAL A 4 -3.39 0.61 -23.20
N ILE A 5 -4.10 0.50 -24.32
CA ILE A 5 -5.54 0.22 -24.35
C ILE A 5 -5.70 -1.30 -24.44
N VAL A 6 -6.47 -1.87 -23.52
CA VAL A 6 -6.74 -3.31 -23.45
C VAL A 6 -8.00 -3.60 -24.26
N ASP A 7 -7.84 -4.34 -25.36
CA ASP A 7 -8.95 -4.89 -26.12
C ASP A 7 -9.46 -6.21 -25.51
N ASP A 8 -10.53 -6.77 -26.06
CA ASP A 8 -11.15 -7.98 -25.52
C ASP A 8 -10.21 -9.20 -25.62
N SER A 9 -9.34 -9.25 -26.63
CA SER A 9 -8.39 -10.36 -26.81
C SER A 9 -7.31 -10.33 -25.73
N LEU A 10 -6.75 -9.15 -25.44
CA LEU A 10 -5.77 -8.96 -24.40
C LEU A 10 -6.39 -9.11 -23.02
N ARG A 11 -7.61 -8.60 -22.81
CA ARG A 11 -8.37 -8.76 -21.56
C ARG A 11 -8.55 -10.25 -21.22
N ALA A 12 -8.98 -11.06 -22.18
CA ALA A 12 -9.18 -12.49 -21.98
C ALA A 12 -7.89 -13.23 -21.59
N LYS A 13 -6.73 -12.83 -22.15
CA LYS A 13 -5.42 -13.40 -21.80
C LYS A 13 -4.94 -13.02 -20.40
N LEU A 14 -5.45 -11.93 -19.84
CA LEU A 14 -5.05 -11.39 -18.54
C LEU A 14 -6.09 -11.67 -17.45
N HIS A 15 -6.95 -12.67 -17.65
CA HIS A 15 -7.95 -13.10 -16.68
C HIS A 15 -8.80 -11.93 -16.14
N ASP A 16 -9.30 -11.10 -17.06
CA ASP A 16 -10.15 -9.93 -16.78
C ASP A 16 -9.53 -8.80 -15.94
N LEU A 17 -8.24 -8.90 -15.56
CA LEU A 17 -7.52 -7.87 -14.79
C LEU A 17 -8.21 -7.50 -13.46
N SER A 18 -8.99 -8.42 -12.89
CA SER A 18 -9.71 -8.19 -11.63
C SER A 18 -8.82 -8.42 -10.39
N GLU A 19 -7.71 -9.14 -10.55
CA GLU A 19 -6.79 -9.49 -9.48
C GLU A 19 -5.35 -9.07 -9.84
N ALA A 20 -4.46 -9.13 -8.85
CA ALA A 20 -3.04 -8.89 -9.09
C ALA A 20 -2.44 -10.02 -9.94
N LEU A 21 -1.59 -9.66 -10.89
CA LEU A 21 -0.95 -10.61 -11.81
C LEU A 21 0.50 -10.24 -12.08
N VAL A 22 1.30 -11.27 -12.38
CA VAL A 22 2.74 -11.17 -12.61
C VAL A 22 3.03 -11.48 -14.06
N PHE A 23 3.79 -10.59 -14.72
CA PHE A 23 4.30 -10.84 -16.05
C PHE A 23 5.67 -11.49 -15.95
N CYS A 24 5.82 -12.67 -16.55
CA CYS A 24 7.08 -13.42 -16.61
C CYS A 24 7.52 -13.65 -18.06
N ASP A 25 8.83 -13.87 -18.27
CA ASP A 25 9.34 -14.44 -19.52
C ASP A 25 9.12 -15.96 -19.58
N GLU A 26 9.53 -16.56 -20.71
CA GLU A 26 9.51 -18.01 -20.93
C GLU A 26 10.36 -18.80 -19.92
N GLY A 27 11.37 -18.16 -19.33
CA GLY A 27 12.20 -18.72 -18.27
C GLY A 27 11.60 -18.54 -16.86
N GLY A 28 10.44 -17.90 -16.74
CA GLY A 28 9.78 -17.60 -15.46
C GLY A 28 10.34 -16.38 -14.72
N ARG A 29 11.21 -15.58 -15.35
CA ARG A 29 11.73 -14.36 -14.76
C ARG A 29 10.68 -13.26 -14.82
N ILE A 30 10.46 -12.57 -13.70
CA ILE A 30 9.46 -11.52 -13.56
C ILE A 30 9.91 -10.23 -14.27
N PHE A 31 9.07 -9.70 -15.17
CA PHE A 31 9.20 -8.39 -15.79
C PHE A 31 8.45 -7.28 -15.05
N GLY A 32 7.36 -7.63 -14.36
CA GLY A 32 6.54 -6.65 -13.66
C GLY A 32 5.27 -7.22 -13.08
N HIS A 33 4.57 -6.36 -12.35
CA HIS A 33 3.30 -6.67 -11.71
C HIS A 33 2.23 -5.74 -12.26
N PHE A 34 1.03 -6.27 -12.45
CA PHE A 34 -0.18 -5.49 -12.57
C PHE A 34 -0.92 -5.57 -11.24
N VAL A 35 -1.32 -4.41 -10.74
CA VAL A 35 -2.20 -4.28 -9.59
C VAL A 35 -3.42 -3.49 -10.04
N PRO A 36 -4.62 -4.07 -9.95
CA PRO A 36 -5.83 -3.37 -10.35
C PRO A 36 -6.02 -2.12 -9.50
N VAL A 37 -6.56 -1.08 -10.12
CA VAL A 37 -6.99 0.10 -9.37
C VAL A 37 -8.18 -0.32 -8.53
N MET A 38 -8.00 -0.35 -7.22
CA MET A 38 -9.07 -0.63 -6.29
C MET A 38 -9.94 0.61 -6.10
N ASP A 39 -11.25 0.42 -6.00
CA ASP A 39 -12.18 1.45 -5.58
C ASP A 39 -12.10 1.61 -4.05
N PRO A 40 -11.71 2.79 -3.52
CA PRO A 40 -11.63 3.03 -2.09
C PRO A 40 -12.95 2.78 -1.36
N SER A 41 -14.10 2.90 -2.04
CA SER A 41 -15.40 2.65 -1.40
C SER A 41 -15.66 1.17 -1.10
N GLN A 42 -14.89 0.26 -1.71
CA GLN A 42 -14.95 -1.18 -1.45
C GLN A 42 -14.11 -1.58 -0.23
N TRP A 43 -13.37 -0.63 0.36
CA TRP A 43 -12.52 -0.89 1.51
C TRP A 43 -13.26 -0.60 2.81
N GLU A 44 -13.44 -1.62 3.64
CA GLU A 44 -13.88 -1.45 5.02
C GLU A 44 -12.64 -1.36 5.93
N PRO A 45 -12.55 -0.34 6.81
CA PRO A 45 -11.49 -0.27 7.79
C PRO A 45 -11.55 -1.47 8.74
N VAL A 46 -10.64 -2.43 8.57
CA VAL A 46 -10.48 -3.58 9.48
C VAL A 46 -9.66 -3.21 10.73
N SER A 47 -9.55 -1.92 11.04
CA SER A 47 -8.87 -1.49 12.26
C SER A 47 -9.76 -1.79 13.47
N PRO A 48 -9.26 -2.48 14.51
CA PRO A 48 -10.00 -2.62 15.76
C PRO A 48 -10.32 -1.22 16.30
N SER A 49 -11.55 -1.03 16.77
CA SER A 49 -11.92 0.19 17.48
C SER A 49 -11.00 0.35 18.70
N ILE A 50 -10.41 1.54 18.85
CA ILE A 50 -9.64 1.89 20.05
C ILE A 50 -10.64 1.97 21.22
N SER A 51 -10.39 1.23 22.30
CA SER A 51 -11.29 1.21 23.46
C SER A 51 -11.25 2.55 24.22
N GLU A 52 -12.30 2.85 24.98
CA GLU A 52 -12.34 4.07 25.81
C GLU A 52 -11.22 4.08 26.85
N GLU A 53 -10.87 2.91 27.42
CA GLU A 53 -9.77 2.79 28.38
C GLU A 53 -8.42 3.13 27.74
N GLU A 54 -8.20 2.73 26.48
CA GLU A 54 -6.99 3.05 25.73
C GLU A 54 -6.90 4.56 25.42
N LEU A 55 -8.02 5.18 25.07
CA LEU A 55 -8.09 6.63 24.85
C LEU A 55 -7.79 7.39 26.15
N ASP A 56 -8.37 6.98 27.27
CA ASP A 56 -8.13 7.56 28.59
C ASP A 56 -6.67 7.39 29.04
N ARG A 57 -6.08 6.21 28.81
CA ARG A 57 -4.67 5.96 29.13
C ARG A 57 -3.77 6.92 28.36
N ARG A 58 -3.99 7.09 27.04
CA ARG A 58 -3.20 8.00 26.19
C ARG A 58 -3.42 9.47 26.54
N ALA A 59 -4.61 9.84 26.96
CA ALA A 59 -4.92 11.22 27.37
C ALA A 59 -4.18 11.61 28.65
N ARG A 60 -4.01 10.65 29.57
CA ARG A 60 -3.36 10.84 30.88
C ARG A 60 -1.88 10.43 30.90
N SER A 61 -1.36 9.86 29.82
CA SER A 61 0.05 9.46 29.74
C SER A 61 0.96 10.65 29.46
N ASN A 62 2.17 10.62 30.00
CA ASN A 62 3.29 11.47 29.59
C ASN A 62 4.12 10.81 28.47
N GLU A 63 3.47 9.96 27.66
CA GLU A 63 4.14 9.33 26.51
C GLU A 63 4.50 10.42 25.48
N PRO A 64 5.68 10.33 24.83
CA PRO A 64 6.07 11.27 23.80
C PRO A 64 5.03 11.32 22.67
N ARG A 65 4.56 12.52 22.34
CA ARG A 65 3.74 12.77 21.15
C ARG A 65 4.59 13.46 20.11
N TYR A 66 4.43 13.02 18.87
CA TYR A 66 5.16 13.57 17.74
C TYR A 66 4.17 14.24 16.80
N THR A 67 4.56 15.40 16.32
CA THR A 67 3.90 16.04 15.18
C THR A 67 4.18 15.23 13.92
N THR A 68 3.32 15.40 12.90
CA THR A 68 3.54 14.80 11.59
C THR A 68 4.91 15.17 11.01
N ALA A 69 5.38 16.41 11.23
CA ALA A 69 6.69 16.86 10.76
C ALA A 69 7.85 16.10 11.41
N GLU A 70 7.80 15.88 12.73
CA GLU A 70 8.82 15.10 13.46
C GLU A 70 8.85 13.64 13.01
N VAL A 71 7.67 13.04 12.79
CA VAL A 71 7.56 11.67 12.28
C VAL A 71 8.17 11.57 10.89
N LEU A 72 7.81 12.48 9.97
CA LEU A 72 8.35 12.48 8.60
C LEU A 72 9.87 12.67 8.59
N ALA A 73 10.39 13.62 9.35
CA ALA A 73 11.83 13.86 9.46
C ALA A 73 12.58 12.61 9.97
N ARG A 74 12.00 11.89 10.93
CA ARG A 74 12.57 10.63 11.44
C ARG A 74 12.55 9.52 10.39
N LEU A 75 11.46 9.38 9.64
CA LEU A 75 11.36 8.38 8.58
C LEU A 75 12.36 8.63 7.45
N GLU A 76 12.56 9.89 7.05
CA GLU A 76 13.58 10.27 6.06
C GLU A 76 15.01 9.99 6.52
N ASP A 77 15.32 10.23 7.81
CA ASP A 77 16.60 9.85 8.40
C ASP A 77 16.80 8.33 8.40
N LEU A 78 15.79 7.54 8.76
CA LEU A 78 15.87 6.07 8.72
C LEU A 78 16.06 5.55 7.29
N ALA A 79 15.32 6.09 6.32
CA ALA A 79 15.43 5.70 4.92
C ALA A 79 16.86 5.92 4.38
N ARG A 80 17.51 7.04 4.73
CA ARG A 80 18.91 7.32 4.34
C ARG A 80 19.93 6.39 4.99
N ARG A 81 19.65 5.89 6.20
CA ARG A 81 20.55 4.97 6.93
C ARG A 81 20.39 3.52 6.50
N GLY A 82 19.22 3.13 6.01
CA GLY A 82 18.93 1.77 5.52
C GLY A 82 19.43 1.48 4.11
N THR A 83 19.98 2.47 3.41
CA THR A 83 20.54 2.36 2.05
C THR A 83 22.08 2.27 2.02
N ALA A 84 22.71 1.90 3.14
CA ALA A 84 24.16 1.67 3.26
C ALA A 84 24.49 0.18 3.42
#